data_AF-A0A7S4M927-F1
#
_entry.id   AF-A0A7S4M927-F1
#
_cell.length_a   1.000
_cell.length_b   1.000
_cell.length_c   1.000
_cell.angle_alpha   90.00
_cell.angle_beta   90.00
_cell.angle_gamma   90.00
#
_symmetry.space_group_name_H-M   'P 1'
#
loop_
_entity.id
_entity.type
_entity.pdbx_description
1 polymer ?
#
loop_
_entity_poly.entity_id
_entity_poly.type
_entity_poly.pdbx_seq_one_letter_code
_entity_poly.pdbx_strand_id
1 'polypeptide(L)'
;GTNEEERLAVDVLLEAMKAPLIQIADNAGLLGQLVLEKVKDQPWGYGFNAKTLEYEDLLEAGVCDPASVTTWALANAASISGSLLTTEALVVQGGEVEEIEEYVPEVGAGIGERAADLAW
;
A
#
# COMPACT_ATOMS: atom_id res chain seq x y z
N GLY A 1 26.51 3.16 18.94
CA GLY A 1 27.62 3.47 18.03
C GLY A 1 27.10 3.20 16.66
N THR A 2 27.18 4.18 15.77
CA THR A 2 26.77 4.03 14.37
C THR A 2 27.51 5.08 13.55
N ASN A 3 28.09 4.68 12.41
CA ASN A 3 28.75 5.62 11.48
C ASN A 3 27.68 6.48 10.77
N GLU A 4 28.09 7.49 9.99
CA GLU A 4 27.14 8.38 9.29
C GLU A 4 26.22 7.63 8.31
N GLU A 5 26.72 6.58 7.65
CA GLU A 5 25.96 5.76 6.69
C GLU A 5 24.87 4.94 7.38
N GLU A 6 25.17 4.35 8.54
CA GLU A 6 24.20 3.62 9.34
C GLU A 6 23.09 4.55 9.87
N ARG A 7 23.43 5.80 10.22
CA ARG A 7 22.42 6.79 10.61
C ARG A 7 21.51 7.16 9.43
N LEU A 8 22.09 7.40 8.25
CA LEU A 8 21.33 7.68 7.04
C LEU A 8 20.37 6.52 6.70
N ALA A 9 20.83 5.26 6.81
CA ALA A 9 20.00 4.09 6.55
C ALA A 9 18.81 3.99 7.53
N VAL A 10 19.01 4.30 8.81
CA VAL A 10 17.92 4.36 9.80
C VAL A 10 16.92 5.45 9.44
N ASP A 11 17.37 6.63 9.04
CA ASP A 11 16.49 7.74 8.65
C ASP A 11 15.63 7.36 7.43
N VAL A 12 16.23 6.70 6.42
CA VAL A 12 15.49 6.19 5.26
C VAL A 12 14.44 5.17 5.66
N LEU A 13 14.75 4.25 6.58
CA LEU A 13 13.80 3.26 7.07
C LEU A 13 12.64 3.91 7.82
N LEU A 14 12.93 4.89 8.69
CA LEU A 14 11.91 5.63 9.43
C LEU A 14 10.97 6.39 8.49
N GLU A 15 11.50 6.96 7.41
CA GLU A 15 10.68 7.59 6.38
C GLU A 15 9.79 6.57 5.66
N ALA A 16 10.35 5.43 5.25
CA ALA A 16 9.61 4.38 4.56
C ALA A 16 8.48 3.76 5.41
N MET A 17 8.64 3.71 6.74
CA MET A 17 7.63 3.20 7.67
C MET A 17 6.32 4.01 7.69
N LYS A 18 6.31 5.21 7.11
CA LYS A 18 5.09 6.03 6.97
C LYS A 18 4.19 5.53 5.84
N ALA A 19 4.76 4.88 4.82
CA ALA A 19 4.05 4.48 3.61
C ALA A 19 2.86 3.54 3.85
N PRO A 20 2.93 2.52 4.73
CA PRO A 20 1.79 1.63 5.00
C PRO A 20 0.54 2.40 5.49
N LEU A 21 0.71 3.35 6.41
CA LEU A 21 -0.41 4.14 6.93
C LEU A 21 -0.99 5.06 5.87
N ILE A 22 -0.13 5.73 5.09
CA ILE A 22 -0.56 6.58 3.97
C ILE A 22 -1.39 5.74 2.98
N GLN A 23 -0.88 4.56 2.59
CA GLN A 23 -1.57 3.68 1.64
C GLN A 23 -2.93 3.20 2.16
N ILE A 24 -3.02 2.86 3.45
CA ILE A 24 -4.29 2.47 4.08
C ILE A 24 -5.31 3.62 4.01
N ALA A 25 -4.88 4.85 4.32
CA ALA A 25 -5.75 6.02 4.29
C ALA A 25 -6.17 6.42 2.86
N ASP A 26 -5.25 6.34 1.90
CA ASP A 26 -5.53 6.59 0.48
C ASP A 26 -6.54 5.56 -0.06
N ASN A 27 -6.37 4.28 0.29
CA ASN A 27 -7.32 3.22 -0.06
C ASN A 27 -8.71 3.45 0.59
N ALA A 28 -8.77 4.16 1.71
CA ALA A 28 -10.01 4.55 2.37
C ALA A 28 -10.64 5.84 1.79
N GLY A 29 -10.05 6.41 0.74
CA GLY A 29 -10.55 7.61 0.05
C GLY A 29 -10.21 8.94 0.74
N LEU A 30 -9.28 8.94 1.69
CA LEU A 30 -8.77 10.15 2.34
C LEU A 30 -7.39 10.51 1.80
N LEU A 31 -6.94 11.75 2.07
CA LEU A 31 -5.57 12.14 1.77
C LEU A 31 -4.63 11.59 2.85
N GLY A 32 -3.89 10.52 2.55
CA GLY A 32 -3.10 9.78 3.53
C GLY A 32 -1.99 10.59 4.19
N GLN A 33 -1.39 11.56 3.50
CA GLN A 33 -0.44 12.48 4.11
C GLN A 33 -1.06 13.32 5.24
N LEU A 34 -2.31 13.76 5.08
CA LEU A 34 -3.01 14.51 6.13
C LEU A 34 -3.36 13.61 7.32
N VAL A 35 -3.66 12.34 7.07
CA VAL A 35 -3.89 11.35 8.12
C VAL A 35 -2.60 11.11 8.91
N LEU A 36 -1.49 10.89 8.23
CA LEU A 36 -0.16 10.72 8.86
C LEU A 36 0.20 11.90 9.77
N GLU A 37 0.05 13.13 9.27
CA GLU A 37 0.38 14.34 10.04
C GLU A 37 -0.43 14.47 11.34
N LYS A 38 -1.67 13.95 11.37
CA LYS A 38 -2.51 13.97 12.57
C LYS A 38 -2.12 12.92 13.61
N VAL A 39 -1.55 11.79 13.18
CA VAL A 39 -1.26 10.64 14.07
C VAL A 39 0.20 10.53 14.49
N LYS A 40 1.15 11.07 13.72
CA LYS A 40 2.60 10.84 13.91
C LYS A 40 3.15 11.26 15.28
N ASP A 41 2.56 12.28 15.90
CA ASP A 41 3.00 12.86 17.18
C ASP A 41 2.07 12.46 18.34
N GLN A 42 1.18 11.49 18.12
CA GLN A 42 0.19 11.08 19.10
C GLN A 42 0.72 9.96 20.02
N PRO A 43 0.12 9.77 21.21
CA PRO A 43 0.49 8.69 22.10
C PRO A 43 0.31 7.31 21.47
N TRP A 44 1.04 6.33 21.98
CA TRP A 44 0.88 4.93 21.59
C TRP A 44 -0.59 4.48 21.73
N GLY A 45 -1.09 3.75 20.73
CA GLY A 45 -2.48 3.28 20.68
C GLY A 45 -3.40 4.21 19.88
N TYR A 46 -3.15 5.51 19.85
CA TYR A 46 -3.94 6.46 19.05
C TYR A 46 -3.59 6.35 17.56
N GLY A 47 -4.60 6.18 16.70
CA GLY A 47 -4.40 6.07 15.27
C GLY A 47 -5.66 6.29 14.46
N PHE A 48 -5.54 6.06 13.15
CA PHE A 48 -6.65 6.21 12.21
C PHE A 48 -7.29 4.85 11.93
N ASN A 49 -8.59 4.72 12.23
CA ASN A 49 -9.35 3.52 11.90
C ASN A 49 -9.95 3.65 10.50
N ALA A 50 -9.39 2.94 9.53
CA ALA A 50 -9.85 2.98 8.14
C ALA A 50 -11.25 2.40 7.91
N LYS A 51 -11.79 1.63 8.86
CA LYS A 51 -13.15 1.06 8.78
C LYS A 51 -14.23 2.08 9.13
N THR A 52 -13.97 2.94 10.11
CA THR A 52 -14.91 3.96 10.61
C THR A 52 -14.59 5.37 10.11
N LEU A 53 -13.36 5.58 9.61
CA LEU A 53 -12.79 6.87 9.23
C LEU A 53 -12.58 7.83 10.41
N GLU A 54 -12.46 7.29 11.63
CA GLU A 54 -12.29 8.05 12.87
C GLU A 54 -10.86 7.92 13.43
N TYR A 55 -10.49 8.86 14.30
CA TYR A 55 -9.23 8.82 15.04
C TYR A 55 -9.50 8.45 16.49
N GLU A 56 -9.00 7.30 16.91
CA GLU A 56 -9.34 6.67 18.18
C GLU A 56 -8.20 5.79 18.70
N ASP A 57 -8.39 5.21 19.87
CA ASP A 57 -7.51 4.14 20.36
C ASP A 57 -7.77 2.86 19.54
N LEU A 58 -6.80 2.49 18.71
CA LEU A 58 -6.92 1.34 17.82
C LEU A 58 -6.97 0.02 18.58
N LEU A 59 -6.37 -0.06 19.77
CA LEU A 59 -6.39 -1.26 20.59
C LEU A 59 -7.78 -1.46 21.21
N GLU A 60 -8.39 -0.40 21.73
CA GLU A 60 -9.77 -0.43 22.23
C GLU A 60 -10.78 -0.70 21.10
N ALA A 61 -10.54 -0.18 19.90
CA ALA A 61 -11.34 -0.44 18.70
C ALA A 61 -11.16 -1.87 18.14
N GLY A 62 -10.25 -2.67 18.70
CA GLY A 62 -9.98 -4.05 18.28
C GLY A 62 -9.16 -4.17 17.00
N VAL A 63 -8.47 -3.10 16.60
CA VAL A 63 -7.55 -3.06 15.46
C VAL A 63 -6.13 -3.29 16.00
N CYS A 64 -5.70 -4.55 16.03
CA CYS A 64 -4.33 -4.89 16.42
C CYS A 64 -3.69 -5.88 15.45
N ASP A 65 -2.38 -5.70 15.23
CA ASP A 65 -1.55 -6.65 14.51
C ASP A 65 -0.72 -7.49 15.49
N PRO A 66 -0.62 -8.82 15.31
CA PRO A 66 0.33 -9.61 16.07
C PRO A 66 1.76 -9.10 15.84
N ALA A 67 2.55 -8.95 16.92
CA ALA A 67 3.91 -8.39 16.83
C ALA A 67 4.82 -9.16 15.84
N SER A 68 4.59 -10.46 15.68
CA SER A 68 5.30 -11.28 14.69
C SER A 68 5.00 -10.83 13.26
N VAL A 69 3.76 -10.45 12.93
CA VAL A 69 3.37 -10.02 11.58
C VAL A 69 4.14 -8.76 11.19
N THR A 70 4.12 -7.72 12.02
CA THR A 70 4.85 -6.47 11.76
C THR A 70 6.36 -6.68 11.69
N THR A 71 6.91 -7.51 12.58
CA THR A 71 8.36 -7.80 12.62
C THR A 71 8.82 -8.56 11.37
N TRP A 72 8.10 -9.62 10.98
CA TRP A 72 8.44 -10.40 9.79
C TRP A 72 8.23 -9.61 8.51
N ALA A 73 7.19 -8.77 8.43
CA ALA A 73 6.97 -7.90 7.29
C ALA A 73 8.16 -6.97 7.06
N LEU A 74 8.65 -6.31 8.12
CA LEU A 74 9.83 -5.44 8.03
C LEU A 74 11.10 -6.20 7.68
N ALA A 75 11.33 -7.36 8.33
CA ALA A 75 12.53 -8.17 8.08
C ALA A 75 12.59 -8.67 6.63
N ASN A 76 11.47 -9.14 6.09
CA ASN A 76 11.39 -9.61 4.70
C ASN A 76 11.58 -8.45 3.71
N ALA A 77 10.96 -7.29 3.97
CA ALA A 77 11.15 -6.10 3.15
C ALA A 77 12.62 -5.65 3.14
N ALA A 78 13.27 -5.61 4.30
CA ALA A 78 14.69 -5.26 4.41
C ALA A 78 15.58 -6.27 3.67
N SER A 79 15.28 -7.57 3.74
CA SER A 79 16.03 -8.62 3.04
C SER A 79 15.96 -8.46 1.52
N ILE A 80 14.78 -8.18 0.96
CA ILE A 80 14.60 -7.96 -0.48
C ILE A 80 15.29 -6.67 -0.90
N SER A 81 15.08 -5.57 -0.16
CA SER A 81 15.73 -4.29 -0.45
C SER A 81 17.25 -4.39 -0.43
N GLY A 82 17.83 -5.09 0.54
CA GLY A 82 19.29 -5.31 0.59
C GLY A 82 19.80 -6.12 -0.60
N SER A 83 19.04 -7.14 -1.03
CA SER A 83 19.40 -7.92 -2.23
C SER A 83 19.33 -7.04 -3.49
N LEU A 84 18.30 -6.21 -3.62
CA LEU A 84 18.12 -5.32 -4.77
C LEU A 84 19.19 -4.23 -4.83
N LEU A 85 19.50 -3.57 -3.71
CA LEU A 85 20.49 -2.48 -3.65
C LEU A 85 21.92 -2.94 -3.97
N THR A 86 22.23 -4.23 -3.77
CA THR A 86 23.54 -4.81 -4.07
C THR A 86 23.58 -5.53 -5.41
N THR A 87 22.46 -5.59 -6.13
CA THR A 87 22.38 -6.21 -7.45
C THR A 87 22.81 -5.21 -8.52
N GLU A 88 23.97 -5.43 -9.13
CA GLU A 88 24.52 -4.55 -10.17
C GLU A 88 23.94 -4.83 -11.58
N ALA A 89 23.45 -6.05 -11.84
CA ALA A 89 22.95 -6.44 -13.16
C ALA A 89 21.79 -7.44 -13.08
N LEU A 90 20.80 -7.25 -13.95
CA LEU A 90 19.68 -8.17 -14.18
C LEU A 90 19.77 -8.72 -15.60
N VAL A 91 19.81 -10.04 -15.73
CA VAL A 91 19.77 -10.73 -17.03
C VAL A 91 18.37 -11.29 -17.22
N VAL A 92 17.69 -10.83 -18.27
CA VAL A 92 16.36 -11.32 -18.65
C VAL A 92 16.47 -12.15 -19.93
N GLN A 93 15.80 -13.30 -19.96
CA GLN A 93 15.66 -14.08 -21.18
C GLN A 93 14.63 -13.39 -22.08
N GLY A 94 14.99 -13.11 -23.33
CA GLY A 94 14.06 -12.55 -24.30
C GLY A 94 12.92 -13.55 -24.58
N GLY A 95 11.71 -13.20 -24.17
CA GLY A 95 10.47 -13.82 -24.65
C GLY A 95 9.89 -13.01 -25.81
N GLU A 96 9.10 -13.65 -26.66
CA GLU A 96 8.25 -12.93 -27.60
C GLU A 96 7.29 -12.04 -26.79
N VAL A 97 7.12 -10.79 -27.22
CA VAL A 97 6.06 -9.95 -26.67
C VAL A 97 4.76 -10.56 -27.17
N GLU A 98 4.02 -11.25 -26.31
CA GLU A 98 2.63 -11.58 -26.64
C GLU A 98 1.91 -10.24 -26.83
N GLU A 99 1.44 -9.98 -28.05
CA GLU A 99 0.53 -8.86 -28.30
C GLU A 99 -0.65 -9.05 -27.37
N ILE A 100 -0.79 -8.13 -26.41
CA ILE A 100 -1.98 -8.04 -25.59
C ILE A 100 -3.07 -7.63 -26.57
N GLU A 101 -3.88 -8.59 -27.03
CA GLU A 101 -5.05 -8.29 -27.86
C GLU A 101 -5.86 -7.23 -27.11
N GLU A 102 -5.94 -6.04 -27.70
CA GLU A 102 -6.73 -4.95 -27.15
C GLU A 102 -8.17 -5.47 -27.03
N TYR A 103 -8.65 -5.64 -25.79
CA TYR A 103 -10.03 -6.01 -25.54
C TYR A 103 -10.91 -4.83 -25.98
N VAL A 104 -11.34 -4.86 -27.23
CA VAL A 104 -12.41 -4.01 -27.73
C VAL A 104 -13.70 -4.71 -27.33
N PRO A 105 -14.46 -4.21 -26.34
CA PRO A 105 -15.75 -4.80 -26.03
C PRO A 105 -16.59 -4.73 -27.29
N GLU A 106 -17.07 -5.88 -27.78
CA GLU A 106 -18.11 -5.90 -28.79
C GLU A 106 -19.30 -5.13 -28.20
N VAL A 107 -19.50 -3.90 -28.67
CA VAL A 107 -20.78 -3.20 -28.54
C VAL A 107 -21.74 -4.01 -29.38
N GLY A 108 -22.31 -5.05 -28.76
CA GLY A 108 -23.30 -5.91 -29.38
C GLY A 108 -24.40 -5.04 -29.94
N ALA A 109 -24.63 -5.15 -31.25
CA ALA A 109 -25.84 -4.72 -31.91
C ALA A 109 -27.01 -5.44 -31.22
N GLY A 110 -27.55 -4.84 -30.17
CA GLY A 110 -28.51 -5.48 -29.28
C GLY A 110 -29.01 -4.60 -28.14
N ILE A 111 -28.30 -3.53 -27.78
CA ILE A 111 -28.79 -2.53 -26.81
C ILE A 111 -29.85 -1.56 -27.39
N GLY A 112 -30.29 -1.78 -28.64
CA GLY A 112 -31.38 -1.02 -29.27
C GLY A 112 -32.76 -1.69 -29.20
N GLU A 113 -32.86 -3.00 -28.91
CA GLU A 113 -34.15 -3.72 -28.98
C GLU A 113 -34.72 -4.13 -27.62
N ARG A 114 -33.97 -4.05 -26.50
CA ARG A 114 -34.46 -4.43 -25.16
C ARG A 114 -34.79 -3.27 -24.23
N ALA A 115 -34.70 -2.02 -24.70
CA ALA A 115 -35.11 -0.85 -23.92
C ALA A 115 -36.64 -0.66 -23.86
N ALA A 116 -37.42 -1.41 -24.66
CA ALA A 116 -38.88 -1.36 -24.62
C ALA A 116 -39.51 -2.25 -23.52
N ASP A 117 -38.76 -3.22 -22.98
CA ASP A 117 -39.30 -4.25 -22.08
C ASP A 117 -38.97 -4.02 -20.59
N LEU A 118 -38.26 -2.95 -20.25
CA LEU A 118 -37.88 -2.63 -18.87
C LEU A 118 -38.29 -1.20 -18.47
N ALA A 119 -39.47 -0.78 -18.92
CA ALA A 119 -40.18 0.34 -18.31
C ALA A 119 -40.83 -0.12 -16.99
N TRP A 120 -40.17 0.17 -15.87
CA TRP A 120 -40.74 0.19 -14.52
C TRP A 120 -40.08 1.34 -13.75
#